data_AF-A0A660KKQ9-F1
#
_entry.id   AF-A0A660KKQ9-F1
#
_cell.length_a   1.000
_cell.length_b   1.000
_cell.length_c   1.000
_cell.angle_alpha   90.00
_cell.angle_beta   90.00
_cell.angle_gamma   90.00
#
_symmetry.space_group_name_H-M   'P 1'
#
loop_
_entity.id
_entity.type
_entity.pdbx_description
1 polymer ?
#
loop_
_entity_poly.entity_id
_entity_poly.type
_entity_poly.pdbx_seq_one_letter_code
_entity_poly.pdbx_strand_id
1 'polypeptide(L)'
;MECEVLKEIAKAKGKTVAQVSLRWVYEQGVSVLVKSFNKEGMKENLDVFDRKLSPEDSQKISQIPQRKGFPGIEFISNEGPYKSLSELWDGEI
;
A
#
# COMPACT_ATOMS: atom_id res chain seq x y z
N MET A 1 5.99 2.49 -9.62
CA MET A 1 5.44 1.23 -9.08
C MET A 1 4.10 1.03 -9.76
N GLU A 2 4.05 0.19 -10.78
CA GLU A 2 2.84 0.03 -11.59
C GLU A 2 2.21 -1.32 -11.26
N CYS A 3 0.98 -1.32 -10.74
CA CYS A 3 0.20 -2.52 -10.47
C CYS A 3 -1.04 -2.48 -11.34
N GLU A 4 -1.14 -3.40 -12.29
CA GLU A 4 -2.19 -3.35 -13.30
C GLU A 4 -3.57 -3.63 -12.72
N VAL A 5 -3.66 -4.51 -11.71
CA VAL A 5 -4.88 -4.76 -10.94
C VAL A 5 -5.44 -3.45 -10.36
N LEU A 6 -4.60 -2.64 -9.72
CA LEU A 6 -5.04 -1.38 -9.12
C LEU A 6 -5.44 -0.35 -10.19
N LYS A 7 -4.74 -0.31 -11.33
CA LYS A 7 -5.09 0.59 -12.44
C LYS A 7 -6.42 0.22 -13.08
N GLU A 8 -6.68 -1.07 -13.30
CA GLU A 8 -7.94 -1.55 -13.87
C GLU A 8 -9.12 -1.20 -12.95
N ILE A 9 -8.98 -1.46 -11.65
CA ILE A 9 -10.01 -1.12 -10.65
C ILE A 9 -10.23 0.40 -10.59
N ALA A 10 -9.15 1.18 -10.56
CA ALA A 10 -9.21 2.64 -10.56
C ALA A 10 -9.94 3.18 -11.79
N LYS A 11 -9.60 2.67 -12.98
CA LYS A 11 -10.26 3.03 -14.25
C LYS A 11 -11.75 2.66 -14.23
N ALA A 12 -12.10 1.44 -13.82
CA ALA A 12 -13.48 0.97 -13.76
C ALA A 12 -14.35 1.78 -12.79
N LYS A 13 -13.76 2.28 -11.70
CA LYS A 13 -14.46 3.09 -10.69
C LYS A 13 -14.40 4.59 -10.92
N GLY A 14 -13.66 5.06 -11.94
CA GLY A 14 -13.43 6.49 -12.17
C GLY A 14 -12.71 7.16 -11.00
N LYS A 15 -11.74 6.47 -10.39
CA LYS A 15 -10.97 6.92 -9.23
C LYS A 15 -9.47 6.85 -9.53
N THR A 16 -8.64 7.44 -8.66
CA THR A 16 -7.19 7.32 -8.78
C THR A 16 -6.69 6.02 -8.15
N VAL A 17 -5.52 5.54 -8.58
CA VAL A 17 -4.86 4.37 -7.98
C VAL A 17 -4.58 4.60 -6.49
N ALA A 18 -4.25 5.84 -6.09
CA ALA A 18 -4.08 6.20 -4.70
C ALA A 18 -5.38 5.99 -3.92
N GLN A 19 -6.52 6.51 -4.41
CA GLN A 19 -7.81 6.33 -3.75
C GLN A 19 -8.21 4.86 -3.58
N VAL A 20 -7.99 4.03 -4.60
CA VAL A 20 -8.24 2.57 -4.52
C VAL A 20 -7.34 1.92 -3.46
N SER A 21 -6.04 2.26 -3.46
CA SER A 21 -5.07 1.72 -2.49
C SER A 21 -5.43 2.11 -1.06
N LEU A 22 -5.77 3.38 -0.82
CA LEU A 22 -6.15 3.89 0.49
C LEU A 22 -7.45 3.27 0.98
N ARG A 23 -8.43 3.12 0.08
CA ARG A 23 -9.69 2.45 0.40
C ARG A 23 -9.48 1.01 0.84
N TRP A 24 -8.61 0.28 0.12
CA TRP A 24 -8.30 -1.10 0.47
C TRP A 24 -7.72 -1.21 1.88
N VAL A 25 -6.69 -0.43 2.21
CA VAL A 25 -6.06 -0.46 3.54
C VAL A 25 -7.06 -0.10 4.65
N TYR A 26 -7.91 0.89 4.40
CA TYR A 26 -8.99 1.25 5.34
C TYR A 26 -9.95 0.08 5.60
N GLU A 27 -10.34 -0.67 4.56
CA GLU A 27 -11.23 -1.83 4.69
C GLU A 27 -10.58 -3.03 5.39
N GLN A 28 -9.25 -3.12 5.44
CA GLN A 28 -8.53 -4.09 6.26
C GLN A 28 -8.53 -3.73 7.75
N GLY A 29 -9.16 -2.62 8.14
CA GLY A 29 -9.19 -2.14 9.53
C GLY A 29 -7.91 -1.42 9.96
N VAL A 30 -7.06 -1.03 9.00
CA VAL A 30 -5.77 -0.36 9.26
C VAL A 30 -5.91 1.15 9.04
N SER A 31 -5.37 1.93 9.97
CA SER A 31 -5.28 3.39 9.82
C SER A 31 -4.17 3.76 8.85
N VAL A 32 -4.44 4.71 7.94
CA VAL A 32 -3.50 5.04 6.85
C VAL A 32 -2.85 6.40 7.08
N LEU A 33 -1.52 6.45 6.93
CA LEU A 33 -0.75 7.68 6.90
C LEU A 33 -0.35 7.98 5.46
N VAL A 34 -0.77 9.13 4.94
CA VAL A 34 -0.46 9.60 3.59
C VAL A 34 0.22 10.95 3.64
N LYS A 35 1.19 11.13 2.75
CA LYS A 35 1.91 12.38 2.60
C LYS A 35 1.58 12.99 1.23
N SER A 36 1.19 14.26 1.23
CA SER A 36 1.11 15.09 0.03
C SER A 36 1.57 16.50 0.38
N PHE A 37 2.18 17.21 -0.56
CA PHE A 37 2.40 18.67 -0.48
C PHE A 37 1.47 19.45 -1.40
N ASN A 38 0.72 18.74 -2.25
CA ASN A 38 -0.27 19.32 -3.16
C ASN A 38 -1.65 19.27 -2.49
N LYS A 39 -2.34 20.43 -2.47
CA LYS A 39 -3.63 20.60 -1.79
C LYS A 39 -4.73 19.76 -2.43
N GLU A 40 -4.74 19.63 -3.74
CA GLU A 40 -5.67 18.79 -4.49
C GLU A 40 -5.44 17.32 -4.12
N GLY A 41 -4.19 16.85 -4.08
CA GLY A 41 -3.84 15.51 -3.64
C GLY A 41 -4.23 15.22 -2.18
N MET A 42 -4.13 16.20 -1.28
CA MET A 42 -4.63 16.06 0.09
C MET A 42 -6.15 15.84 0.12
N LYS A 43 -6.90 16.58 -0.71
CA LYS A 43 -8.36 16.40 -0.82
C LYS A 43 -8.71 15.04 -1.41
N GLU A 44 -8.02 14.62 -2.48
CA GLU A 44 -8.24 13.30 -3.10
C GLU A 44 -7.98 12.15 -2.12
N ASN A 45 -6.94 12.26 -1.29
CA ASN A 45 -6.61 11.27 -0.27
C ASN A 45 -7.67 11.18 0.84
N LEU A 46 -8.41 12.26 1.11
CA LEU A 46 -9.52 12.27 2.06
C LEU A 46 -10.83 11.74 1.44
N ASP A 47 -10.99 11.85 0.12
CA ASP A 47 -12.16 11.37 -0.65
C ASP A 47 -12.12 9.85 -0.91
N VAL A 48 -11.93 9.06 0.16
CA VAL A 48 -11.84 7.58 0.09
C VAL A 48 -12.91 6.88 0.94
N PHE A 49 -13.68 7.62 1.74
CA PHE A 49 -14.62 7.02 2.70
C PHE A 49 -16.00 6.72 2.12
N ASP A 50 -16.39 7.41 1.05
CA ASP A 50 -17.76 7.40 0.53
C ASP A 50 -18.17 6.11 -0.20
N ARG A 51 -17.22 5.26 -0.61
CA ARG A 51 -17.51 4.05 -1.40
C ARG A 51 -16.67 2.85 -1.01
N LYS A 52 -17.31 1.68 -0.94
CA LYS A 52 -16.66 0.38 -0.70
C LYS A 52 -16.09 -0.24 -1.96
N LEU A 53 -15.03 -1.04 -1.81
CA LEU A 53 -14.61 -1.96 -2.88
C LEU A 53 -15.65 -3.10 -2.99
N SER A 54 -15.82 -3.63 -4.20
CA SER A 54 -16.66 -4.82 -4.35
C SER A 54 -15.88 -6.05 -3.86
N PRO A 55 -16.56 -7.14 -3.46
CA PRO A 55 -15.88 -8.37 -3.06
C PRO A 55 -14.88 -8.88 -4.11
N GLU A 56 -15.19 -8.73 -5.38
CA GLU A 56 -14.34 -9.14 -6.49
C GLU A 56 -13.08 -8.27 -6.60
N ASP A 57 -13.22 -6.94 -6.45
CA ASP A 57 -12.07 -6.03 -6.44
C ASP A 57 -11.17 -6.30 -5.24
N SER A 58 -11.77 -6.48 -4.06
CA SER A 58 -11.09 -6.87 -2.83
C SER A 58 -10.31 -8.17 -2.99
N GLN A 59 -10.91 -9.18 -3.63
CA GLN A 59 -10.24 -10.45 -3.92
C GLN A 59 -9.09 -10.30 -4.92
N LYS A 60 -9.23 -9.46 -5.95
CA LYS A 60 -8.13 -9.20 -6.89
C LYS A 60 -6.95 -8.52 -6.21
N ILE A 61 -7.22 -7.54 -5.33
CA ILE A 61 -6.16 -6.83 -4.62
C ILE A 61 -5.45 -7.76 -3.63
N SER A 62 -6.16 -8.66 -2.95
CA SER A 62 -5.55 -9.61 -2.00
C SER A 62 -4.60 -10.62 -2.67
N GLN A 63 -4.73 -10.84 -3.98
CA GLN A 63 -3.86 -11.73 -4.76
C GLN A 63 -2.57 -11.05 -5.24
N ILE A 64 -2.40 -9.75 -5.03
CA ILE A 64 -1.17 -9.04 -5.42
C ILE A 64 0.01 -9.62 -4.61
N PRO A 65 1.11 -10.02 -5.28
CA PRO A 65 2.31 -10.49 -4.59
C PRO A 65 2.84 -9.43 -3.61
N GLN A 66 3.03 -9.85 -2.36
CA GLN A 66 3.49 -8.96 -1.29
C GLN A 66 5.00 -8.83 -1.31
N ARG A 67 5.48 -7.62 -0.98
CA ARG A 67 6.90 -7.30 -0.77
C ARG A 67 7.01 -6.11 0.18
N LYS A 68 8.06 -6.05 0.99
CA LYS A 68 8.32 -4.86 1.80
C LYS A 68 8.67 -3.66 0.90
N GLY A 69 7.92 -2.57 1.07
CA GLY A 69 8.19 -1.30 0.37
C GLY A 69 9.49 -0.63 0.84
N PHE A 70 9.86 -0.84 2.10
CA PHE A 70 11.14 -0.41 2.67
C PHE A 70 11.76 -1.60 3.43
N PRO A 71 12.71 -2.33 2.83
CA PRO A 71 13.33 -3.49 3.46
C PRO A 71 14.29 -3.12 4.59
N GLY A 72 14.69 -1.86 4.76
CA GLY A 72 15.58 -1.46 5.86
C GLY A 72 17.03 -1.92 5.69
N ILE A 73 17.51 -2.08 4.45
CA ILE A 73 18.90 -2.50 4.15
C ILE A 73 19.93 -1.59 4.83
N GLU A 74 19.62 -0.31 5.00
CA GLU A 74 20.48 0.67 5.68
C GLU A 74 20.75 0.33 7.16
N PHE A 75 19.94 -0.53 7.77
CA PHE A 75 20.13 -0.98 9.16
C PHE A 75 20.94 -2.28 9.28
N ILE A 76 21.44 -2.81 8.16
CA ILE A 76 22.24 -4.04 8.12
C ILE A 76 23.72 -3.69 8.15
N SER A 77 24.46 -4.32 9.06
CA SER A 77 25.91 -4.21 9.14
C SER A 77 26.52 -5.46 9.77
N ASN A 78 27.68 -5.88 9.28
CA ASN A 78 28.45 -6.97 9.88
C ASN A 78 28.90 -6.65 11.32
N GLU A 79 29.09 -5.37 11.63
CA GLU A 79 29.42 -4.88 12.98
C GLU A 79 28.18 -4.49 13.79
N GLY A 80 27.00 -4.52 13.15
CA GLY A 80 25.72 -4.11 13.75
C GLY A 80 24.98 -5.25 14.46
N PRO A 81 23.84 -4.93 15.08
CA PRO A 81 22.98 -5.95 15.70
C PRO A 81 22.39 -6.92 14.67
N TYR A 82 22.14 -6.48 13.42
CA TYR A 82 21.56 -7.29 12.36
C TYR A 82 22.50 -7.41 11.15
N LYS A 83 22.79 -8.65 10.73
CA LYS A 83 23.75 -8.98 9.67
C LYS A 83 23.07 -9.32 8.35
N SER A 84 21.74 -9.48 8.37
CA SER A 84 20.94 -9.75 7.18
C SER A 84 19.51 -9.19 7.31
N LEU A 85 18.78 -9.11 6.20
CA LEU A 85 17.36 -8.76 6.19
C LEU A 85 16.52 -9.78 6.95
N SER A 86 16.91 -11.05 6.91
CA SER A 86 16.21 -12.11 7.63
C SER A 86 16.35 -11.94 9.13
N GLU A 87 17.51 -11.52 9.62
CA GLU A 87 17.69 -11.22 11.04
C GLU A 87 16.95 -9.96 11.47
N LEU A 88 16.90 -8.93 10.61
CA LEU A 88 16.19 -7.68 10.91
C LEU A 88 14.67 -7.88 11.02
N TRP A 89 14.11 -8.79 10.22
CA TRP A 89 12.67 -9.02 10.11
C TRP A 89 12.22 -10.40 10.65
N ASP A 90 13.07 -11.10 11.40
CA ASP A 90 12.77 -12.43 11.94
C ASP A 90 12.27 -13.44 10.87
N GLY A 91 12.80 -13.33 9.65
CA GLY A 91 12.44 -14.17 8.49
C GLY A 91 11.20 -13.72 7.72
N GLU A 92 10.47 -12.70 8.19
CA GLU A 92 9.31 -12.13 7.49
C GLU A 92 9.75 -11.17 6.37
N ILE A 93 10.41 -11.64 5.32
CA ILE A 93 10.92 -10.81 4.20
C ILE A 93 9.88 -10.60 3.10
#